data_AF-A0AA94HR75-F1
#
_entry.id   AF-A0AA94HR75-F1
#
_cell.length_a   1.000
_cell.length_b   1.000
_cell.length_c   1.000
_cell.angle_alpha   90.00
_cell.angle_beta   90.00
_cell.angle_gamma   90.00
#
_symmetry.space_group_name_H-M   'P 1'
#
loop_
_entity.id
_entity.type
_entity.pdbx_description
1 polymer ?
#
loop_
_entity_poly.entity_id
_entity_poly.type
_entity_poly.pdbx_seq_one_letter_code
_entity_poly.pdbx_strand_id
1 'polypeptide(L)' 'MSKQGHKKLPSDTLTVIFRDDSPMIHCGDSPSYRTVRIKLTDEQREALALKYSFSQGNNHFWEDISRAIIEPEEMEARHE' A
#
# COMPACT_ATOMS: atom_id res chain seq x y z
N MET A 1 -22.75 0.41 -24.15
CA MET A 1 -23.09 0.37 -22.71
C MET A 1 -21.80 0.20 -21.93
N SER A 2 -21.37 1.26 -21.26
CA SER A 2 -20.16 1.31 -20.43
C SER A 2 -20.32 0.32 -19.28
N LYS A 3 -19.57 -0.79 -19.30
CA LYS A 3 -19.46 -1.68 -18.15
C LYS A 3 -18.77 -0.86 -17.05
N GLN A 4 -19.54 -0.33 -16.10
CA GLN A 4 -19.01 0.18 -14.85
C GLN A 4 -18.26 -1.00 -14.22
N GLY A 5 -16.93 -1.01 -14.39
CA GLY A 5 -16.09 -2.02 -13.80
C GLY A 5 -16.37 -2.00 -12.31
N HIS A 6 -16.84 -3.12 -11.78
CA HIS A 6 -16.98 -3.27 -10.35
C HIS A 6 -15.62 -2.89 -9.73
N LYS A 7 -15.63 -1.97 -8.78
CA LYS A 7 -14.46 -1.55 -8.01
C LYS A 7 -14.63 -2.09 -6.60
N LYS A 8 -13.56 -2.61 -6.01
CA LYS A 8 -13.55 -3.08 -4.62
C LYS A 8 -12.67 -2.15 -3.81
N LEU A 9 -13.26 -1.49 -2.82
CA LEU A 9 -12.48 -0.66 -1.91
C LEU A 9 -11.67 -1.54 -0.95
N PRO A 10 -10.41 -1.19 -0.67
CA PRO A 10 -9.63 -1.86 0.36
C PRO A 10 -10.18 -1.55 1.76
N SER A 11 -9.60 -2.17 2.78
CA SER A 11 -9.84 -1.82 4.18
C SER A 11 -9.64 -0.32 4.43
N ASP A 12 -10.27 0.22 5.45
CA ASP A 12 -10.07 1.61 5.90
C ASP A 12 -8.75 1.80 6.67
N THR A 13 -7.99 0.73 6.88
CA THR A 13 -6.75 0.74 7.64
C THR A 13 -5.60 0.20 6.80
N LEU A 14 -4.58 1.03 6.58
CA LEU A 14 -3.29 0.62 6.02
C LEU A 14 -2.34 0.25 7.16
N THR A 15 -1.74 -0.94 7.08
CA THR A 15 -0.70 -1.37 8.03
C THR A 15 0.66 -1.22 7.38
N VAL A 16 1.52 -0.38 7.95
CA VAL A 16 2.89 -0.15 7.49
C VAL A 16 3.84 -0.83 8.47
N ILE A 17 4.72 -1.68 7.93
CA ILE A 17 5.75 -2.37 8.72
C ILE A 17 7.09 -1.72 8.41
N PHE A 18 7.64 -1.03 9.41
CA PHE A 18 8.99 -0.50 9.37
C PHE A 18 9.95 -1.58 9.82
N ARG A 19 10.94 -1.88 8.98
CA ARG A 19 12.11 -2.63 9.42
C ARG A 19 13.07 -1.66 10.10
N ASP A 20 13.32 -1.89 11.37
CA ASP A 20 14.26 -1.12 12.18
C ASP A 20 15.54 -1.94 12.34
N ASP A 21 16.39 -1.83 11.32
CA ASP A 21 17.75 -2.38 11.38
C ASP A 21 18.69 -1.37 12.07
N SER A 22 18.28 -0.79 13.22
CA SER A 22 19.20 -0.14 14.17
C SER A 22 20.52 -0.90 14.15
N PRO A 23 21.65 -0.19 13.94
CA PRO A 23 22.82 -0.73 13.25
C PRO A 23 23.05 -2.14 13.75
N MET A 24 22.86 -3.12 12.87
CA MET A 24 23.12 -4.52 13.19
C MET A 24 24.63 -4.65 13.42
N ILE A 25 25.10 -4.19 14.57
CA ILE A 25 26.52 -4.16 14.96
C ILE A 25 27.01 -5.60 15.18
N HIS A 26 26.10 -6.57 15.27
CA HIS A 26 26.41 -7.97 15.52
C HIS A 26 25.84 -8.88 14.43
N CYS A 27 26.72 -9.65 13.80
CA CYS A 27 26.33 -10.74 12.90
C CYS A 27 25.51 -11.79 13.68
N GLY A 28 24.26 -12.01 13.27
CA GLY A 28 23.37 -13.02 13.87
C GLY A 28 22.09 -12.45 14.50
N ASP A 29 21.99 -11.14 14.65
CA ASP A 29 20.78 -10.52 15.18
C ASP A 29 19.60 -10.62 14.19
N SER A 30 18.41 -10.87 14.73
CA SER A 30 17.17 -10.85 13.95
C SER A 30 16.75 -9.41 13.67
N PRO A 31 16.26 -9.10 12.46
CA PRO A 31 15.71 -7.78 12.16
C PRO A 31 14.59 -7.42 13.14
N SER A 32 14.60 -6.18 13.63
CA SER A 32 13.47 -5.65 14.40
C SER A 32 12.43 -5.05 13.47
N TYR A 33 11.17 -5.15 13.84
CA TYR A 33 10.05 -4.61 13.08
C TYR A 33 9.13 -3.78 13.97
N ARG A 34 8.75 -2.61 13.48
CA ARG A 34 7.72 -1.75 14.08
C ARG A 34 6.53 -1.66 13.14
N THR A 35 5.34 -1.91 13.67
CA THR A 35 4.10 -1.81 12.89
C THR A 35 3.35 -0.52 13.23
N VAL A 36 2.86 0.18 12.21
CA VAL A 36 2.00 1.35 12.32
C VAL A 36 0.70 1.10 11.58
N ARG A 37 -0.42 1.46 12.21
CA ARG A 37 -1.75 1.42 11.59
C ARG A 37 -2.16 2.83 11.24
N ILE A 38 -2.43 3.07 9.97
CA ILE A 38 -2.84 4.36 9.42
C ILE A 38 -4.28 4.22 8.97
N LYS A 39 -5.16 5.07 9.48
CA LYS A 39 -6.53 5.15 8.98
C LYS A 39 -6.53 5.92 7.66
N LEU A 40 -7.10 5.33 6.63
CA LEU A 40 -7.25 5.94 5.33
C LEU A 40 -8.50 6.82 5.32
N THR A 41 -8.40 7.99 4.69
CA THR A 41 -9.56 8.79 4.31
C THR A 41 -10.35 8.10 3.20
N ASP A 42 -11.61 8.49 3.01
CA ASP A 42 -12.42 7.93 1.93
C ASP A 42 -11.81 8.21 0.55
N GLU A 43 -11.26 9.41 0.33
CA GLU A 43 -10.55 9.76 -0.90
C GLU A 43 -9.34 8.85 -1.17
N GLN A 44 -8.55 8.55 -0.14
CA GLN A 44 -7.42 7.62 -0.25
C GLN A 44 -7.87 6.19 -0.53
N ARG A 45 -8.99 5.74 0.04
CA ARG A 45 -9.54 4.40 -0.24
C ARG A 45 -10.05 4.28 -1.67
N GLU A 46 -10.68 5.34 -2.20
CA GLU A 46 -11.11 5.40 -3.59
C GLU A 46 -9.92 5.40 -4.55
N ALA A 47 -8.85 6.12 -4.23
CA ALA A 47 -7.61 6.11 -5.02
C ALA A 47 -6.94 4.72 -5.06
N LEU A 48 -7.07 3.95 -3.97
CA LEU A 48 -6.56 2.58 -3.84
C LEU A 48 -7.57 1.50 -4.27
N ALA A 49 -8.69 1.87 -4.91
CA ALA A 49 -9.73 0.93 -5.30
C ALA A 49 -9.17 -0.16 -6.26
N LEU A 50 -9.38 -1.43 -5.89
CA LEU A 50 -8.92 -2.57 -6.65
C LEU A 50 -9.81 -2.78 -7.87
N LYS A 51 -9.21 -2.98 -9.04
CA LYS A 51 -9.96 -3.30 -10.24
C LYS A 51 -10.34 -4.77 -10.26
N TYR A 52 -11.49 -5.04 -10.85
CA TYR A 52 -11.91 -6.39 -11.15
C TYR A 52 -10.99 -7.01 -12.19
N SER A 53 -10.56 -8.25 -11.95
CA SER A 53 -9.72 -9.00 -12.89
C SER A 53 -10.56 -10.00 -13.68
N PHE A 54 -11.05 -11.06 -13.04
CA PHE A 54 -11.89 -12.10 -13.66
C PHE A 54 -12.72 -12.86 -12.61
N SER A 55 -13.57 -13.78 -13.07
CA SER A 55 -14.31 -14.71 -12.21
C SER A 55 -14.12 -16.14 -12.66
N GLN A 56 -14.09 -17.06 -11.71
CA GLN A 56 -14.12 -18.49 -11.96
C GLN A 56 -15.24 -19.11 -11.12
N GLY A 57 -16.34 -19.50 -11.77
CA GLY A 57 -17.57 -19.89 -11.09
C GLY A 57 -18.12 -18.74 -10.23
N ASN A 58 -18.33 -19.01 -8.94
CA ASN A 58 -18.82 -18.00 -7.97
C ASN A 58 -17.68 -17.20 -7.30
N ASN A 59 -16.43 -17.42 -7.70
CA ASN A 59 -15.29 -16.70 -7.13
C ASN A 59 -14.94 -15.50 -8.02
N HIS A 60 -14.85 -14.32 -7.40
CA HIS A 60 -14.42 -13.08 -8.05
C HIS A 60 -13.00 -12.72 -7.65
N PHE A 61 -12.15 -12.47 -8.64
CA PHE A 61 -10.76 -12.12 -8.47
C PHE A 61 -10.56 -10.64 -8.79
N TRP A 62 -9.76 -10.00 -7.94
CA TRP A 62 -9.47 -8.58 -7.96
C TRP A 62 -7.97 -8.39 -8.07
N GLU A 63 -7.52 -7.20 -8.51
CA GLU A 63 -6.12 -6.82 -8.39
C GLU A 63 -5.67 -6.86 -6.93
N ASP A 64 -4.38 -7.20 -6.72
CA ASP A 64 -3.73 -7.15 -5.42
C ASP A 64 -2.68 -6.03 -5.39
N ILE A 65 -2.56 -5.34 -4.25
CA ILE A 65 -1.51 -4.34 -4.04
C ILE A 65 -0.22 -5.07 -3.65
N SER A 66 0.71 -5.18 -4.59
CA SER A 66 1.99 -5.89 -4.39
C SER A 66 3.08 -5.03 -3.76
N ARG A 67 3.01 -3.70 -3.90
CA ARG A 67 4.02 -2.75 -3.42
C ARG A 67 3.41 -1.38 -3.15
N ALA A 68 3.95 -0.69 -2.15
CA ALA A 68 3.72 0.74 -1.90
C ALA A 68 5.08 1.45 -1.81
N ILE A 69 5.17 2.67 -2.35
CA ILE A 69 6.38 3.49 -2.36
C ILE A 69 6.04 4.81 -1.68
N ILE A 70 6.92 5.28 -0.80
CA ILE A 70 6.85 6.62 -0.24
C ILE A 70 7.76 7.48 -1.11
N GLU A 71 7.16 8.35 -1.92
CA GLU A 71 7.91 9.28 -2.76
C GLU A 71 8.57 10.35 -1.88
N PRO A 72 9.82 10.75 -2.15
CA PRO A 72 10.40 11.93 -1.52
C PRO A 72 9.63 13.19 -1.95
N GLU A 73 9.56 14.19 -1.07
CA GLU A 73 9.09 15.51 -1.51
C GLU A 73 10.00 16.01 -2.63
N GLU A 74 9.42 16.50 -3.72
CA GLU A 74 10.17 17.21 -4.76
C GLU A 74 10.81 18.43 -4.10
N MET A 75 12.11 18.35 -3.78
CA MET A 75 12.88 19.53 -3.41
C MET A 75 12.92 20.42 -4.65
N GLU A 76 12.07 21.44 -4.70
CA GLU A 76 12.22 22.53 -5.67
C GLU A 76 13.67 22.99 -5.60
N ALA A 77 14.39 22.85 -6.72
CA ALA A 77 15.77 23.26 -6.83
C ALA A 77 15.83 24.74 -6.44
N ARG A 78 16.44 25.03 -5.28
CA ARG A 78 16.68 26.41 -4.87
C ARG A 78 17.64 27.00 -5.89
N HIS A 79 17.10 27.80 -6.80
CA HIS A 79 17.90 28.71 -7.61
C HIS A 79 18.39 29.81 -6.66
N GLU A 80 19.63 29.68 -6.19
CA GLU A 80 20.43 30.79 -5.65
C GLU A 80 21.32 31.36 -6.76
#